data_AF-A0A1S2CBV8-F1
#
_entry.id   AF-A0A1S2CBV8-F1
#
_cell.length_a   1.000
_cell.length_b   1.000
_cell.length_c   1.000
_cell.angle_alpha   90.00
_cell.angle_beta   90.00
_cell.angle_gamma   90.00
#
_symmetry.space_group_name_H-M   'P 1'
#
loop_
_entity.id
_entity.type
_entity.pdbx_description
1 polymer ?
#
loop_
_entity_poly.entity_id
_entity_poly.type
_entity_poly.pdbx_seq_one_letter_code
_entity_poly.pdbx_strand_id
1 'polypeptide(L)'
;MLTTSAIAFSVLKLIGAAYLIYLGLKLWFSSVPDVTRKAASPKHVGLQFAEGFTLQLTNPKAVFFFMAVFPQFIDLSSSYLTQFGLLVTTYSSLVVAIHLIYARSAGLARGWLSSRKGGRIVNRLSGGSFICFGVGLASASK
;
A
#
# COMPACT_ATOMS: atom_id res chain seq x y z
N MET A 1 23.06 2.47 24.31
CA MET A 1 21.74 2.65 23.70
C MET A 1 21.78 2.94 22.19
N LEU A 2 22.76 3.70 21.68
CA LEU A 2 22.91 3.95 20.23
C LEU A 2 23.36 2.71 19.42
N THR A 3 24.28 1.90 19.96
CA THR A 3 24.80 0.70 19.28
C THR A 3 23.76 -0.41 19.19
N THR A 4 22.90 -0.56 20.21
CA THR A 4 21.78 -1.51 20.20
C THR A 4 20.74 -1.14 19.14
N SER A 5 20.45 0.16 18.96
CA SER A 5 19.57 0.65 17.89
C SER A 5 20.19 0.48 16.50
N ALA A 6 21.51 0.62 16.36
CA ALA A 6 22.21 0.34 15.12
C ALA A 6 22.14 -1.15 14.73
N ILE A 7 22.45 -2.05 15.67
CA ILE A 7 22.39 -3.50 15.43
C ILE A 7 20.94 -3.96 15.21
N ALA A 8 19.99 -3.53 16.06
CA ALA A 8 18.58 -3.89 15.92
C ALA A 8 18.00 -3.39 14.59
N PHE A 9 18.34 -2.18 14.17
CA PHE A 9 17.96 -1.65 12.86
C PHE A 9 18.58 -2.47 11.72
N SER A 10 19.86 -2.82 11.80
CA SER A 10 20.54 -3.63 10.77
C SER A 10 19.94 -5.03 10.66
N VAL A 11 19.62 -5.67 11.78
CA VAL A 11 18.93 -6.97 11.81
C VAL A 11 17.54 -6.85 11.20
N LEU A 12 16.74 -5.87 11.64
CA LEU A 12 15.40 -5.63 11.09
C LEU A 12 15.44 -5.35 9.59
N LYS A 13 16.43 -4.57 9.12
CA LYS A 13 16.67 -4.26 7.71
C LYS A 13 16.95 -5.53 6.92
N LEU A 14 17.84 -6.40 7.41
CA LEU A 14 18.19 -7.64 6.73
C LEU A 14 17.00 -8.61 6.67
N ILE A 15 16.25 -8.72 7.77
CA ILE A 15 15.00 -9.51 7.80
C ILE A 15 13.99 -8.97 6.80
N GLY A 16 13.77 -7.64 6.78
CA GLY A 16 12.88 -7.00 5.82
C GLY A 16 13.31 -7.22 4.37
N ALA A 17 14.62 -7.11 4.08
CA ALA A 17 15.18 -7.36 2.76
C ALA A 17 14.97 -8.81 2.32
N ALA A 18 15.29 -9.78 3.18
CA ALA A 18 15.07 -11.20 2.93
C ALA A 18 13.57 -11.49 2.69
N TYR A 19 12.69 -10.88 3.46
CA TYR A 19 11.24 -11.04 3.30
C TYR A 19 10.73 -10.48 1.98
N LEU A 20 11.20 -9.30 1.56
CA LEU A 20 10.85 -8.71 0.26
C LEU A 20 11.34 -9.56 -0.91
N ILE A 21 12.58 -10.05 -0.84
CA ILE A 21 13.14 -10.96 -1.86
C ILE A 21 12.32 -12.25 -1.92
N TYR A 22 11.98 -12.83 -0.76
CA TYR A 22 11.13 -14.01 -0.67
C TYR A 22 9.76 -13.77 -1.32
N LEU A 23 9.08 -12.66 -0.99
CA LEU A 23 7.80 -12.31 -1.60
C LEU A 23 7.93 -12.11 -3.11
N GLY A 24 9.00 -11.47 -3.56
CA GLY A 24 9.26 -11.23 -4.96
C GLY A 24 9.49 -12.52 -5.76
N LEU A 25 10.29 -13.44 -5.23
CA LEU A 25 10.51 -14.78 -5.80
C LEU A 25 9.21 -15.60 -5.79
N LYS A 26 8.47 -15.57 -4.68
CA LYS A 26 7.17 -16.24 -4.57
C LYS A 26 6.24 -15.76 -5.69
N LEU A 27 6.18 -14.46 -5.94
CA LEU A 27 5.35 -13.90 -7.01
C LEU A 27 5.89 -14.24 -8.40
N TRP A 28 7.20 -14.20 -8.60
CA TRP A 28 7.86 -14.55 -9.86
C TRP A 28 7.57 -15.99 -10.32
N PHE A 29 7.52 -16.93 -9.36
CA PHE A 29 7.19 -18.35 -9.61
C PHE A 29 5.71 -18.68 -9.42
N SER A 30 4.88 -17.74 -8.98
CA SER A 30 3.44 -17.97 -8.81
C SER A 30 2.77 -18.21 -10.16
N SER A 31 1.91 -19.24 -10.21
CA SER A 31 0.98 -19.43 -11.31
C SER A 31 0.00 -18.26 -11.38
N VAL A 32 -0.49 -17.96 -12.59
CA VAL A 32 -1.52 -16.94 -12.76
C VAL A 32 -2.78 -17.38 -12.00
N PRO A 33 -3.31 -16.55 -11.09
CA PRO A 33 -4.53 -16.88 -10.36
C PRO A 33 -5.66 -17.17 -11.34
N ASP A 34 -6.31 -18.32 -11.20
CA ASP A 34 -7.51 -18.62 -11.97
C ASP A 34 -8.68 -17.80 -11.41
N VAL A 35 -9.00 -16.71 -12.09
CA VAL A 35 -10.06 -15.78 -11.70
C VAL A 35 -11.46 -16.40 -11.87
N THR A 36 -11.56 -17.61 -12.46
CA THR A 36 -12.80 -18.39 -12.50
C THR A 36 -13.06 -19.17 -11.21
N ARG A 37 -12.07 -19.30 -10.31
CA ARG A 37 -12.31 -19.87 -8.99
C ARG A 37 -13.29 -18.94 -8.27
N LYS A 38 -14.54 -19.41 -8.12
CA LYS A 38 -15.62 -18.72 -7.40
C LYS A 38 -15.03 -17.97 -6.22
N ALA A 39 -15.16 -16.64 -6.23
CA ALA A 39 -14.82 -15.83 -5.08
C ALA A 39 -15.47 -16.47 -3.84
N ALA A 40 -14.74 -16.55 -2.74
CA ALA A 40 -15.30 -16.93 -1.46
C ALA A 40 -16.61 -16.13 -1.25
N SER A 41 -17.62 -16.77 -0.67
CA SER A 41 -18.96 -16.19 -0.48
C SER A 41 -18.88 -14.70 -0.15
N PRO A 42 -19.62 -13.82 -0.85
CA PRO A 42 -19.45 -12.39 -0.70
C PRO A 42 -19.61 -12.01 0.77
N LYS A 43 -18.52 -11.54 1.41
CA LYS A 43 -18.58 -10.99 2.76
C LYS A 43 -19.56 -9.81 2.74
N HIS A 44 -20.35 -9.65 3.80
CA HIS A 44 -21.26 -8.50 3.95
C HIS A 44 -20.50 -7.18 3.76
N VAL A 45 -21.00 -6.29 2.90
CA VAL A 45 -20.31 -5.04 2.52
C VAL A 45 -19.97 -4.19 3.74
N GLY A 46 -20.88 -4.11 4.72
CA GLY A 46 -20.64 -3.39 5.97
C GLY A 46 -19.49 -3.98 6.81
N LEU A 47 -19.29 -5.30 6.78
CA LEU A 47 -18.18 -5.93 7.50
C LEU A 47 -16.84 -5.63 6.82
N GLN A 48 -16.80 -5.65 5.49
CA GLN A 48 -15.60 -5.26 4.73
C GLN A 48 -15.23 -3.79 4.97
N PHE A 49 -16.24 -2.91 5.02
CA PHE A 49 -16.04 -1.50 5.35
C PHE A 49 -15.49 -1.33 6.77
N ALA A 50 -16.07 -2.04 7.76
CA ALA A 50 -15.59 -1.98 9.14
C ALA A 50 -14.15 -2.52 9.29
N GLU A 51 -13.81 -3.61 8.61
CA GLU A 51 -12.44 -4.14 8.54
C GLU A 51 -11.48 -3.08 7.98
N GLY A 52 -11.79 -2.50 6.82
CA GLY A 52 -10.95 -1.47 6.19
C GLY A 52 -10.84 -0.20 7.03
N PHE A 53 -11.95 0.29 7.59
CA PHE A 53 -11.98 1.46 8.45
C PHE A 53 -11.13 1.26 9.71
N THR A 54 -11.27 0.11 10.38
CA THR A 54 -10.50 -0.22 11.58
C THR A 54 -9.02 -0.32 11.24
N LEU A 55 -8.66 -1.02 10.15
CA LEU A 55 -7.26 -1.11 9.71
C LEU A 55 -6.65 0.26 9.43
N GLN A 56 -7.42 1.17 8.82
CA GLN A 56 -6.94 2.51 8.49
C GLN A 56 -6.82 3.40 9.72
N LEU A 57 -7.77 3.30 10.67
CA LEU A 57 -7.76 4.05 11.92
C LEU A 57 -6.63 3.60 12.85
N THR A 58 -6.35 2.29 12.89
CA THR A 58 -5.25 1.72 13.68
C THR A 58 -3.88 1.89 13.01
N ASN A 59 -3.77 2.56 11.86
CA ASN A 59 -2.49 2.81 11.20
C ASN A 59 -1.82 4.08 11.76
N PRO A 60 -0.91 3.99 12.75
CA PRO A 60 -0.30 5.17 13.36
C PRO A 60 0.53 5.98 12.35
N LYS A 61 1.07 5.32 11.31
CA LYS A 61 1.88 5.98 10.28
C LYS A 61 1.08 7.02 9.51
N ALA A 62 -0.18 6.72 9.17
CA ALA A 62 -1.05 7.65 8.48
C ALA A 62 -1.37 8.87 9.37
N VAL A 63 -1.69 8.63 10.65
CA VAL A 63 -1.98 9.70 11.62
C VAL A 63 -0.77 10.62 11.80
N PHE A 64 0.43 10.07 12.00
CA PHE A 64 1.66 10.86 12.10
C PHE A 64 1.96 11.66 10.82
N PHE A 65 1.72 11.09 9.65
CA PHE A 65 1.88 11.81 8.39
C PHE A 65 0.95 13.02 8.32
N PHE A 66 -0.35 12.85 8.62
CA PHE A 66 -1.28 13.98 8.60
C PHE A 66 -0.96 15.04 9.64
N MET A 67 -0.58 14.64 10.85
CA MET A 67 -0.14 15.59 11.89
C MET A 67 1.10 16.39 11.48
N ALA A 68 2.00 15.80 10.68
CA ALA A 68 3.18 16.51 10.19
C ALA A 68 2.88 17.42 8.99
N VAL A 69 1.96 17.01 8.11
CA VAL A 69 1.74 17.65 6.81
C VAL A 69 0.64 18.71 6.88
N PHE A 70 -0.51 18.42 7.50
CA PHE A 70 -1.68 19.31 7.45
C PHE A 70 -1.45 20.67 8.13
N PRO A 71 -0.80 20.76 9.31
CA PRO A 71 -0.53 22.05 9.93
C PRO A 71 0.34 22.97 9.09
N GLN A 72 1.17 22.43 8.18
CA GLN A 72 2.03 23.24 7.30
C GLN A 72 1.23 24.04 6.25
N PHE A 73 -0.03 23.65 6.00
CA PHE A 73 -0.92 24.31 5.03
C PHE A 73 -2.00 25.17 5.69
N ILE A 74 -1.95 25.34 7.01
CA ILE A 74 -2.95 26.11 7.77
C ILE A 74 -2.32 27.40 8.28
N ASP A 75 -2.94 28.52 7.94
CA ASP A 75 -2.66 29.81 8.55
C ASP A 75 -3.37 29.91 9.91
N LEU A 76 -2.60 30.08 10.98
CA LEU A 76 -3.08 30.21 12.36
C LEU A 76 -3.82 31.53 12.63
N SER A 77 -3.66 32.54 11.76
CA SER A 77 -4.34 33.84 11.88
C SER A 77 -5.78 33.82 11.33
N SER A 78 -6.13 32.76 10.60
CA SER A 78 -7.41 32.59 9.90
C SER A 78 -8.25 31.47 10.53
N SER A 79 -9.51 31.32 10.09
CA SER A 79 -10.42 30.28 10.61
C SER A 79 -9.86 28.86 10.37
N TYR A 80 -9.46 28.18 11.45
CA TYR A 80 -8.90 26.83 11.41
C TYR A 80 -9.88 25.80 10.82
N LEU A 81 -11.13 25.76 11.32
CA LEU A 81 -12.11 24.75 10.91
C LEU A 81 -12.42 24.80 9.41
N THR A 82 -12.44 25.99 8.82
CA THR A 82 -12.70 26.18 7.39
C THR A 82 -11.55 25.64 6.55
N GLN A 83 -10.31 26.02 6.89
CA GLN A 83 -9.12 25.56 6.18
C GLN A 83 -8.90 24.05 6.33
N PHE A 84 -9.05 23.54 7.56
CA PHE A 84 -8.93 22.11 7.84
C PHE A 84 -10.01 21.31 7.11
N GLY A 85 -11.28 21.77 7.15
CA GLY A 85 -12.37 21.15 6.40
C GLY A 85 -12.10 21.10 4.90
N LEU A 86 -11.64 22.22 4.31
CA LEU A 86 -11.26 22.28 2.90
C LEU A 86 -10.15 21.28 2.55
N LEU A 87 -9.11 21.19 3.39
CA LEU A 87 -7.97 20.31 3.17
C LEU A 87 -8.39 18.82 3.27
N VAL A 88 -9.14 18.46 4.31
CA VAL A 88 -9.66 17.10 4.51
C VAL A 88 -10.57 16.70 3.36
N THR A 89 -11.51 17.55 2.96
CA THR A 89 -12.46 17.26 1.88
C THR A 89 -11.72 17.12 0.55
N THR A 90 -10.83 18.05 0.21
CA THR A 90 -10.06 17.99 -1.05
C THR A 90 -9.20 16.73 -1.12
N TYR A 91 -8.47 16.43 -0.04
CA TYR A 91 -7.66 15.20 0.06
C TYR A 91 -8.54 13.95 -0.10
N SER A 92 -9.65 13.87 0.63
CA SER A 92 -10.55 12.72 0.59
C SER A 92 -11.17 12.52 -0.79
N SER A 93 -11.62 13.60 -1.44
CA SER A 93 -12.15 13.57 -2.81
C SER A 93 -11.12 13.06 -3.81
N LEU A 94 -9.87 13.51 -3.72
CA LEU A 94 -8.78 13.02 -4.57
C LEU A 94 -8.51 11.53 -4.34
N VAL A 95 -8.43 11.09 -3.07
CA VAL A 95 -8.22 9.68 -2.75
C VAL A 95 -9.34 8.81 -3.33
N VAL A 96 -10.61 9.21 -3.14
CA VAL A 96 -11.76 8.50 -3.70
C VAL A 96 -11.70 8.47 -5.23
N ALA A 97 -11.41 9.59 -5.88
CA ALA A 97 -11.31 9.66 -7.33
C ALA A 97 -10.22 8.72 -7.87
N ILE A 98 -9.02 8.73 -7.28
CA ILE A 98 -7.91 7.86 -7.67
C ILE A 98 -8.29 6.37 -7.49
N HIS A 99 -8.90 6.01 -6.36
CA HIS A 99 -9.31 4.63 -6.10
C HIS A 99 -10.42 4.17 -7.04
N LEU A 100 -11.37 5.04 -7.39
CA LEU A 100 -12.40 4.73 -8.39
C LEU A 100 -11.80 4.51 -9.78
N ILE A 101 -10.81 5.32 -10.17
CA ILE A 101 -10.07 5.15 -11.42
C ILE A 101 -9.35 3.79 -11.43
N TYR A 102 -8.68 3.43 -10.34
CA TYR A 102 -8.02 2.12 -10.21
C TYR A 102 -9.01 0.96 -10.24
N ALA A 103 -10.13 1.04 -9.51
CA ALA A 103 -11.15 0.01 -9.50
C ALA A 103 -11.75 -0.21 -10.90
N ARG A 104 -12.05 0.89 -11.62
CA ARG A 104 -12.55 0.83 -13.00
C ARG A 104 -11.50 0.25 -13.95
N SER A 105 -10.27 0.73 -13.87
CA SER A 105 -9.15 0.25 -14.70
C SER A 105 -8.91 -1.25 -14.48
N ALA A 106 -8.94 -1.71 -13.23
CA ALA A 106 -8.81 -3.12 -12.89
C ALA A 106 -9.99 -3.96 -13.42
N GLY A 107 -11.21 -3.41 -13.37
CA GLY A 107 -12.40 -4.04 -13.96
C GLY A 107 -12.28 -4.21 -15.47
N LEU A 108 -11.83 -3.17 -16.19
CA LEU A 108 -11.60 -3.21 -17.64
C LEU A 108 -10.46 -4.16 -18.02
N ALA A 109 -9.37 -4.14 -17.26
CA ALA A 109 -8.22 -5.00 -17.49
C ALA A 109 -8.42 -6.45 -17.00
N ARG A 110 -9.54 -6.77 -16.33
CA ARG A 110 -9.77 -8.06 -15.69
C ARG A 110 -9.54 -9.24 -16.63
N GLY A 111 -10.03 -9.17 -17.87
CA GLY A 111 -9.85 -10.25 -18.86
C GLY A 111 -8.37 -10.50 -19.19
N TRP A 112 -7.60 -9.43 -19.40
CA TRP A 112 -6.17 -9.53 -19.66
C TRP A 112 -5.38 -9.96 -18.42
N LEU A 113 -5.68 -9.42 -17.24
CA LEU A 113 -5.07 -9.79 -15.96
C LEU A 113 -5.29 -11.26 -15.61
N SER A 114 -6.46 -11.79 -15.96
CA SER A 114 -6.82 -13.21 -15.76
C SER A 114 -6.19 -14.13 -16.81
N SER A 115 -5.64 -13.59 -17.90
CA SER A 115 -4.97 -14.38 -18.94
C SER A 115 -3.60 -14.85 -18.47
N ARG A 116 -3.14 -16.01 -18.99
CA ARG A 116 -1.79 -16.54 -18.68
C ARG A 116 -0.68 -15.53 -18.98
N LYS A 117 -0.82 -14.73 -20.04
CA LYS A 117 0.20 -13.73 -20.44
C LYS A 117 0.16 -12.52 -19.52
N GLY A 118 -1.00 -11.90 -19.33
CA GLY A 118 -1.15 -10.69 -18.52
C GLY A 118 -0.82 -10.93 -17.04
N GLY A 119 -1.38 -11.99 -16.45
CA GLY A 119 -1.07 -12.34 -15.07
C GLY A 119 0.42 -12.66 -14.84
N ARG A 120 1.09 -13.33 -15.80
CA ARG A 120 2.53 -13.61 -15.71
C ARG A 120 3.37 -12.33 -15.80
N ILE A 121 2.98 -11.38 -16.64
CA ILE A 121 3.65 -10.06 -16.72
C ILE A 121 3.50 -9.33 -15.39
N VAL A 122 2.30 -9.25 -14.84
CA VAL A 122 2.05 -8.59 -13.54
C VAL A 122 2.84 -9.27 -12.42
N ASN A 123 2.83 -10.60 -12.35
CA ASN A 123 3.60 -11.35 -11.37
C ASN A 123 5.10 -11.06 -11.47
N ARG A 124 5.65 -10.99 -12.70
CA ARG A 124 7.07 -10.69 -12.92
C ARG A 124 7.43 -9.24 -12.61
N LEU A 125 6.59 -8.28 -12.99
CA LEU A 125 6.84 -6.87 -12.69
C LEU A 125 6.78 -6.63 -11.18
N SER A 126 5.70 -7.05 -10.53
CA SER A 126 5.55 -6.93 -9.08
C SER A 126 6.62 -7.71 -8.32
N GLY A 127 6.96 -8.92 -8.78
CA GLY A 127 8.01 -9.73 -8.19
C GLY A 127 9.39 -9.09 -8.33
N GLY A 128 9.69 -8.56 -9.52
CA GLY A 128 10.91 -7.80 -9.80
C GLY A 128 11.02 -6.53 -8.95
N SER A 129 9.92 -5.79 -8.77
CA SER A 129 9.87 -4.64 -7.87
C SER A 129 10.17 -5.02 -6.43
N PHE A 130 9.58 -6.10 -5.91
CA PHE A 130 9.87 -6.59 -4.56
C PHE A 130 11.32 -7.03 -4.37
N ILE A 131 11.89 -7.75 -5.35
CA ILE A 131 13.32 -8.12 -5.32
C ILE A 131 14.19 -6.86 -5.36
N CYS A 132 13.88 -5.91 -6.24
CA CYS A 132 14.61 -4.64 -6.36
C CYS A 132 14.57 -3.85 -5.05
N PHE A 133 13.40 -3.72 -4.40
CA PHE A 133 13.29 -3.08 -3.10
C PHE A 133 14.01 -3.85 -1.99
N GLY A 134 13.98 -5.19 -2.02
CA GLY A 134 14.70 -6.02 -1.05
C GLY A 134 16.22 -5.87 -1.18
N VAL A 135 16.75 -5.92 -2.40
CA VAL A 135 18.17 -5.67 -2.69
C VAL A 135 18.54 -4.24 -2.31
N GLY A 136 17.73 -3.25 -2.70
CA GLY A 136 17.91 -1.85 -2.33
C GLY A 136 17.92 -1.64 -0.83
N LEU A 137 17.05 -2.33 -0.08
CA LEU A 137 17.02 -2.29 1.38
C LEU A 137 18.24 -2.95 2.02
N ALA A 138 18.73 -4.05 1.45
CA ALA A 138 19.96 -4.69 1.89
C ALA A 138 21.19 -3.80 1.64
N SER A 139 21.26 -3.19 0.45
CA SER A 139 22.33 -2.28 0.03
C SER A 139 22.21 -0.88 0.60
N ALA A 140 21.06 -0.50 1.17
CA ALA A 140 20.88 0.76 1.86
C ALA A 140 21.81 0.79 3.07
N SER A 141 22.96 1.43 2.91
CA SER A 141 23.89 1.71 3.99
C SER A 141 23.21 2.64 4.99
N LYS A 142 23.32 2.30 6.28
CA LYS A 142 23.36 3.33 7.31
C LYS A 142 24.72 4.00 7.22
#